data_AF-A0A9E0WW04-F1
#
_entry.id   AF-A0A9E0WW04-F1
#
_cell.length_a   1.000
_cell.length_b   1.000
_cell.length_c   1.000
_cell.angle_alpha   90.00
_cell.angle_beta   90.00
_cell.angle_gamma   90.00
#
_symmetry.space_group_name_H-M   'P 1'
#
loop_
_entity.id
_entity.type
_entity.pdbx_description
1 polymer ?
#
loop_
_entity_poly.entity_id
_entity_poly.type
_entity_poly.pdbx_seq_one_letter_code
_entity_poly.pdbx_strand_id
1 'polypeptide(L)'
;MTPSRTSLPALPRALRRATGWTAIALAFAGLAHAPQARAADEAIVTDRPDFVESSDVVGRGRFQIETGYQSGRTSSGGLTTRTRTTPTLLRIGVGETVELRAETDGFAHQSADGQPSASGFSDWSLGAKWHMRDGDEEHGMPSIGWLLHADLDEHGKSFRAR
;
A
#
# COMPACT_ATOMS: atom_id res chain seq x y z
N MET A 1 -48.60 10.18 -32.32
CA MET A 1 -48.47 11.05 -31.13
C MET A 1 -47.41 10.41 -30.22
N THR A 2 -46.18 10.91 -30.26
CA THR A 2 -45.01 10.39 -29.54
C THR A 2 -44.73 11.32 -28.36
N PRO A 3 -44.60 10.84 -27.11
CA PRO A 3 -44.30 11.74 -26.01
C PRO A 3 -42.81 12.13 -26.05
N SER A 4 -42.56 13.44 -26.03
CA SER A 4 -41.23 14.02 -25.91
C SER A 4 -40.64 13.72 -24.53
N ARG A 5 -39.48 13.05 -24.50
CA ARG A 5 -38.67 12.84 -23.29
C ARG A 5 -38.09 14.18 -22.83
N THR A 6 -38.59 14.72 -21.73
CA THR A 6 -37.98 15.84 -21.02
C THR A 6 -36.68 15.38 -20.36
N SER A 7 -35.53 15.89 -20.82
CA SER A 7 -34.24 15.65 -20.15
C SER A 7 -34.17 16.47 -18.87
N LEU A 8 -33.86 15.82 -17.75
CA LEU A 8 -33.60 16.50 -16.49
C LEU A 8 -32.30 17.31 -16.60
N PRO A 9 -32.25 18.55 -16.07
CA PRO A 9 -31.04 19.35 -16.10
C PRO A 9 -29.95 18.70 -15.24
N ALA A 10 -28.73 18.63 -15.78
CA ALA A 10 -27.57 18.18 -15.03
C ALA A 10 -27.30 19.12 -13.85
N LEU A 11 -27.10 18.55 -12.66
CA LEU A 11 -26.85 19.32 -11.44
C LEU A 11 -25.59 20.21 -11.59
N PRO A 12 -25.63 21.47 -11.10
CA PRO A 12 -24.53 22.40 -11.24
C PRO A 12 -23.27 21.90 -10.51
N ARG A 13 -22.10 22.09 -11.14
CA ARG A 13 -20.78 21.62 -10.66
C ARG A 13 -20.42 22.06 -9.24
N ALA A 14 -20.99 23.16 -8.76
CA ALA A 14 -20.80 23.66 -7.39
C ALA A 14 -21.38 22.71 -6.32
N LEU A 15 -22.51 22.05 -6.62
CA LEU A 15 -23.19 21.15 -5.68
C LEU A 15 -22.43 19.81 -5.50
N ARG A 16 -21.67 19.38 -6.52
CA ARG A 16 -20.80 18.18 -6.45
C ARG A 16 -19.55 18.38 -5.61
N ARG A 17 -19.11 19.64 -5.41
CA ARG A 17 -17.94 19.95 -4.58
C ARG A 17 -18.31 19.92 -3.11
N ALA A 18 -19.44 20.50 -2.71
CA ALA A 18 -19.88 20.54 -1.31
C ALA A 18 -20.01 19.13 -0.68
N THR A 19 -20.50 18.14 -1.43
CA THR A 19 -20.66 16.75 -0.96
C THR A 19 -19.33 16.05 -0.66
N GLY A 20 -18.26 16.37 -1.40
CA GLY A 20 -16.94 15.77 -1.18
C GLY A 20 -16.29 16.24 0.12
N TRP A 21 -16.44 17.53 0.45
CA TRP A 21 -15.88 18.10 1.69
C TRP A 21 -16.64 17.62 2.93
N THR A 22 -17.96 17.42 2.84
CA THR A 22 -18.76 16.87 3.95
C THR A 22 -18.43 15.38 4.21
N ALA A 23 -18.20 14.58 3.17
CA ALA A 23 -17.78 13.19 3.33
C ALA A 23 -16.37 13.08 3.95
N ILE A 24 -15.44 13.95 3.55
CA ILE A 24 -14.10 14.04 4.14
C ILE A 24 -14.21 14.46 5.62
N ALA A 25 -15.01 15.47 5.95
CA ALA A 25 -15.20 15.93 7.33
C ALA A 25 -15.80 14.85 8.25
N LEU A 26 -16.75 14.05 7.74
CA LEU A 26 -17.33 12.93 8.49
C LEU A 26 -16.32 11.76 8.67
N ALA A 27 -15.46 11.51 7.69
CA ALA A 27 -14.38 10.53 7.82
C ALA A 27 -13.33 10.95 8.87
N PHE A 28 -13.01 12.24 8.96
CA PHE A 28 -12.12 12.77 10.01
C PHE A 28 -12.76 12.73 11.41
N ALA A 29 -14.06 12.99 11.53
CA ALA A 29 -14.77 12.89 12.82
C ALA A 29 -14.86 11.45 13.33
N GLY A 30 -14.97 10.45 12.44
CA GLY A 30 -14.92 9.03 12.81
C GLY A 30 -13.55 8.59 13.32
N LEU A 31 -12.46 9.16 12.79
CA LEU A 31 -11.09 8.85 13.20
C LEU A 31 -10.79 9.33 14.63
N ALA A 32 -11.45 10.40 15.10
CA ALA A 32 -11.30 10.93 16.45
C ALA A 32 -11.88 10.04 17.56
N HIS A 33 -12.76 9.08 17.20
CA HIS A 33 -13.37 8.14 18.14
C HIS A 33 -12.84 6.70 18.02
N ALA A 34 -11.80 6.48 17.21
CA ALA A 34 -11.09 5.22 17.25
C ALA A 34 -10.48 5.03 18.66
N PRO A 35 -10.55 3.82 19.26
CA PRO A 35 -9.83 3.57 20.49
C PRO A 35 -8.38 3.95 20.27
N GLN A 36 -7.86 4.86 21.10
CA GLN A 36 -6.47 5.26 21.05
C GLN A 36 -5.63 4.02 21.33
N ALA A 37 -5.08 3.43 20.29
CA ALA A 37 -4.06 2.40 20.43
C ALA A 37 -2.94 3.04 21.26
N ARG A 38 -2.70 2.50 22.45
CA ARG A 38 -1.53 2.90 23.22
C ARG A 38 -0.33 2.48 22.41
N ALA A 39 0.38 3.45 21.84
CA ALA A 39 1.69 3.21 21.30
C ALA A 39 2.51 2.60 22.43
N ALA A 40 2.86 1.32 22.29
CA ALA A 40 3.87 0.73 23.15
C ALA A 40 5.16 1.53 22.94
N ASP A 41 5.97 1.70 23.99
CA ASP A 41 7.25 2.41 23.96
C ASP A 41 8.33 1.76 23.05
N GLU A 42 7.95 0.72 22.30
CA GLU A 42 8.80 0.05 21.33
C GLU A 42 8.88 0.87 20.04
N ALA A 43 10.11 1.18 19.65
CA ALA A 43 10.38 1.86 18.39
C ALA A 43 9.86 1.03 17.21
N ILE A 44 9.16 1.69 16.29
CA ILE A 44 8.68 1.05 15.06
C ILE A 44 9.89 0.76 14.15
N VAL A 45 10.10 -0.51 13.83
CA VAL A 45 11.07 -0.95 12.81
C VAL A 45 10.34 -1.04 11.47
N THR A 46 10.59 -0.06 10.60
CA THR A 46 10.04 0.00 9.24
C THR A 46 10.93 -0.76 8.27
N ASP A 47 10.34 -1.41 7.28
CA ASP A 47 11.09 -2.03 6.20
C ASP A 47 11.51 -0.96 5.19
N ARG A 48 12.71 -0.41 5.38
CA ARG A 48 13.24 0.62 4.49
C ARG A 48 13.83 -0.02 3.22
N PRO A 49 13.65 0.59 2.04
CA PRO A 49 14.13 0.02 0.77
C PRO A 49 15.65 -0.14 0.64
N ASP A 50 16.44 0.48 1.52
CA ASP A 50 17.90 0.55 1.48
C ASP A 50 18.61 -0.39 2.49
N PHE A 51 17.87 -1.03 3.39
CA PHE A 51 18.42 -1.93 4.41
C PHE A 51 17.97 -3.38 4.23
N VAL A 52 18.77 -4.31 4.76
CA VAL A 52 18.35 -5.70 4.93
C VAL A 52 17.12 -5.73 5.82
N GLU A 53 16.11 -6.49 5.40
CA GLU A 53 14.89 -6.64 6.20
C GLU A 53 15.25 -7.18 7.60
N SER A 54 14.76 -6.51 8.65
CA SER A 54 15.02 -6.92 10.04
C SER A 54 14.51 -8.35 10.27
N SER A 55 15.08 -9.08 11.23
CA SER A 55 14.50 -10.34 11.72
C SER A 55 13.23 -10.15 12.56
N ASP A 56 12.93 -8.92 12.96
CA ASP A 56 11.92 -8.63 13.98
C ASP A 56 10.51 -8.66 13.40
N VAL A 57 9.55 -8.95 14.28
CA VAL A 57 8.12 -8.93 13.98
C VAL A 57 7.44 -7.77 14.70
N VAL A 58 6.30 -7.30 14.19
CA VAL A 58 5.55 -6.20 14.81
C VAL A 58 5.04 -6.48 16.23
N GLY A 59 5.05 -7.74 16.69
CA GLY A 59 4.62 -8.16 18.02
C GLY A 59 3.13 -8.50 18.12
N ARG A 60 2.74 -9.28 19.13
CA ARG A 60 1.40 -9.89 19.21
C ARG A 60 0.26 -8.86 19.24
N GLY A 61 -0.75 -9.08 18.41
CA GLY A 61 -1.98 -8.28 18.38
C GLY A 61 -1.79 -6.87 17.82
N ARG A 62 -0.62 -6.58 17.24
CA ARG A 62 -0.31 -5.29 16.62
C ARG A 62 -0.56 -5.35 15.11
N PHE A 63 -1.01 -4.23 14.56
CA PHE A 63 -1.10 -4.04 13.13
C PHE A 63 -0.37 -2.76 12.75
N GLN A 64 0.33 -2.81 11.62
CA GLN A 64 1.08 -1.68 11.08
C GLN A 64 0.78 -1.56 9.59
N ILE A 65 0.63 -0.32 9.13
CA ILE A 65 0.45 0.00 7.72
C ILE A 65 1.59 0.92 7.33
N GLU A 66 2.33 0.51 6.30
CA GLU A 66 3.37 1.31 5.66
C GLU A 66 2.87 1.67 4.26
N THR A 67 2.87 2.95 3.90
CA THR A 67 2.46 3.40 2.57
C THR A 67 3.41 4.48 2.09
N GLY A 68 3.67 4.51 0.79
CA GLY A 68 4.67 5.38 0.19
C GLY A 68 4.33 5.83 -1.21
N TYR A 69 5.27 6.55 -1.80
CA TYR A 69 5.24 6.95 -3.20
C TYR A 69 6.61 6.69 -3.81
N GLN A 70 6.62 5.93 -4.90
CA GLN A 70 7.85 5.58 -5.62
C GLN A 70 7.76 6.09 -7.06
N SER A 71 8.87 6.63 -7.56
CA SER A 71 8.99 7.09 -8.94
C SER A 71 10.32 6.63 -9.53
N GLY A 72 10.26 5.87 -10.62
CA GLY A 72 11.41 5.33 -11.33
C GLY A 72 11.49 5.81 -12.78
N ARG A 73 12.69 5.81 -13.34
CA ARG A 73 12.95 6.08 -14.76
C ARG A 73 13.96 5.06 -15.28
N THR A 74 13.60 4.36 -16.35
CA THR A 74 14.46 3.39 -17.02
C THR A 74 14.61 3.80 -18.48
N SER A 75 15.84 3.80 -18.99
CA SER A 75 16.14 4.06 -20.40
C SER A 75 16.75 2.82 -21.01
N SER A 76 16.14 2.28 -22.06
CA SER A 76 16.65 1.11 -22.79
C SER A 76 16.34 1.25 -24.27
N GLY A 77 17.31 0.97 -25.14
CA GLY A 77 17.12 1.02 -26.60
C GLY A 77 16.67 2.39 -27.15
N GLY A 78 17.01 3.49 -26.47
CA GLY A 78 16.57 4.84 -26.86
C GLY A 78 15.16 5.22 -26.39
N LEU A 79 14.45 4.33 -25.69
CA LEU A 79 13.14 4.59 -25.11
C LEU A 79 13.29 4.90 -23.62
N THR A 80 12.79 6.07 -23.17
CA THR A 80 12.61 6.31 -21.72
C THR A 80 11.25 5.81 -21.29
N THR A 81 11.21 4.99 -20.25
CA THR A 81 10.01 4.64 -19.49
C THR A 81 10.07 5.29 -18.11
N ARG A 82 8.94 5.85 -17.66
CA ARG A 82 8.74 6.38 -16.30
C ARG A 82 7.63 5.59 -15.63
N THR A 83 7.84 5.21 -14.38
CA THR A 83 6.89 4.47 -13.56
C THR A 83 6.69 5.20 -12.24
N ARG A 84 5.44 5.27 -11.78
CA ARG A 84 5.07 5.81 -10.47
C ARG A 84 4.14 4.83 -9.78
N THR A 85 4.38 4.53 -8.51
CA THR A 85 3.59 3.59 -7.71
C THR A 85 3.28 4.16 -6.33
N THR A 86 2.29 3.60 -5.65
CA THR A 86 1.92 3.96 -4.27
C THR A 86 2.01 2.72 -3.37
N PRO A 87 3.24 2.21 -3.14
CA PRO A 87 3.43 0.95 -2.44
C PRO A 87 2.78 0.99 -1.06
N THR A 88 2.12 -0.10 -0.68
CA THR A 88 1.44 -0.24 0.60
C THR A 88 1.64 -1.64 1.15
N LEU A 89 2.05 -1.72 2.40
CA LEU A 89 2.30 -2.94 3.15
C LEU A 89 1.48 -2.92 4.43
N LEU A 90 0.68 -3.96 4.64
CA LEU A 90 -0.02 -4.26 5.88
C LEU A 90 0.70 -5.38 6.62
N ARG A 91 1.00 -5.18 7.90
CA ARG A 91 1.70 -6.13 8.78
C ARG A 91 0.81 -6.43 9.99
N ILE A 92 0.66 -7.70 10.34
CA ILE A 92 -0.23 -8.17 11.41
C ILE A 92 0.54 -9.17 12.28
N GLY A 93 0.79 -8.82 13.54
CA GLY A 93 1.42 -9.71 14.50
C GLY A 93 0.43 -10.70 15.10
N VAL A 94 0.55 -11.97 14.73
CA VAL A 94 -0.33 -13.05 15.23
C VAL A 94 0.12 -13.52 16.62
N GLY A 95 1.43 -13.50 16.87
CA GLY A 95 2.06 -13.83 18.14
C GLY A 95 3.31 -13.00 18.37
N GLU A 96 4.11 -13.36 19.37
CA GLU A 96 5.38 -12.65 19.65
C GLU A 96 6.47 -12.96 18.63
N THR A 97 6.30 -14.01 17.83
CA THR A 97 7.32 -14.46 16.87
C THR A 97 6.82 -14.57 15.42
N VAL A 98 5.52 -14.35 15.17
CA VAL A 98 4.93 -14.54 13.84
C VAL A 98 4.18 -13.29 13.39
N GLU A 99 4.50 -12.82 12.19
CA GLU A 99 3.85 -11.70 11.50
C GLU A 99 3.32 -12.17 10.14
N LEU A 100 2.09 -11.77 9.81
CA LEU A 100 1.51 -11.91 8.48
C LEU A 100 1.62 -10.58 7.74
N ARG A 101 1.85 -10.64 6.43
CA ARG A 101 2.08 -9.47 5.57
C ARG A 101 1.16 -9.53 4.35
N ALA A 102 0.67 -8.38 3.94
CA ALA A 102 -0.02 -8.19 2.66
C ALA A 102 0.51 -6.92 2.00
N GLU A 103 1.06 -7.04 0.81
CA GLU A 103 1.79 -5.99 0.11
C GLU A 103 1.19 -5.75 -1.28
N THR A 104 1.25 -4.52 -1.75
CA THR A 104 0.98 -4.17 -3.15
C THR A 104 1.79 -2.94 -3.54
N ASP A 105 2.19 -2.86 -4.81
CA ASP A 105 2.69 -1.61 -5.41
C ASP A 105 1.59 -0.52 -5.49
N GLY A 106 0.34 -0.87 -5.17
CA GLY A 106 -0.78 0.05 -5.13
C GLY A 106 -1.16 0.54 -6.52
N PHE A 107 -1.46 1.84 -6.66
CA PHE A 107 -1.79 2.40 -7.96
C PHE A 107 -0.51 2.72 -8.75
N ALA A 108 -0.33 2.01 -9.86
CA ALA A 108 0.76 2.19 -10.80
C ALA A 108 0.34 3.06 -11.99
N HIS A 109 1.24 3.96 -12.39
CA HIS A 109 1.17 4.71 -13.65
C HIS A 109 2.49 4.62 -14.40
N GLN A 110 2.40 4.26 -15.68
CA GLN A 110 3.55 4.10 -16.57
C GLN A 110 3.37 4.96 -17.83
N SER A 111 4.47 5.57 -18.27
CA SER A 111 4.52 6.30 -19.53
C SER A 111 5.85 6.01 -20.23
N ALA A 112 5.83 5.84 -21.55
CA ALA A 112 7.05 5.69 -22.35
C ALA A 112 7.04 6.66 -23.54
N ASP A 113 8.22 7.08 -24.01
CA ASP A 113 8.34 8.05 -25.10
C ASP A 113 7.66 7.53 -26.38
N GLY A 114 6.72 8.30 -26.93
CA GLY A 114 5.99 7.91 -28.14
C GLY A 114 4.97 6.77 -27.97
N GLN A 115 4.67 6.36 -26.73
CA GLN A 115 3.67 5.32 -26.43
C GLN A 115 2.51 5.86 -25.56
N PRO A 116 1.29 5.30 -25.73
CA PRO A 116 0.18 5.43 -24.78
C PRO A 116 0.63 5.22 -23.33
N SER A 117 0.14 6.08 -22.43
CA SER A 117 0.37 5.87 -21.00
C SER A 117 -0.55 4.76 -20.48
N ALA A 118 -0.14 4.06 -19.44
CA ALA A 118 -0.97 3.03 -18.83
C ALA A 118 -1.05 3.19 -17.32
N SER A 119 -2.14 2.76 -16.71
CA SER A 119 -2.32 2.81 -15.25
C SER A 119 -3.26 1.74 -14.74
N GLY A 120 -3.04 1.29 -13.52
CA GLY A 120 -3.87 0.30 -12.83
C GLY A 120 -3.45 0.11 -11.38
N PHE A 121 -4.21 -0.65 -10.63
CA PHE A 121 -3.75 -1.26 -9.38
C PHE A 121 -2.86 -2.46 -9.68
N SER A 122 -1.77 -2.56 -8.94
CA SER A 122 -0.90 -3.73 -8.96
C SER A 122 -1.52 -4.89 -8.17
N ASP A 123 -1.01 -6.08 -8.46
CA ASP A 123 -1.36 -7.30 -7.76
C ASP A 123 -0.94 -7.25 -6.28
N TRP A 124 -1.47 -8.20 -5.51
CA TRP A 124 -1.13 -8.34 -4.09
C TRP A 124 -0.11 -9.46 -3.89
N SER A 125 0.80 -9.26 -2.95
CA SER A 125 1.66 -10.31 -2.40
C SER A 125 1.25 -10.60 -0.97
N LEU A 126 1.23 -11.87 -0.58
CA LEU A 126 1.00 -12.29 0.80
C LEU A 126 2.29 -12.87 1.37
N GLY A 127 2.61 -12.49 2.59
CA GLY A 127 3.83 -12.93 3.27
C GLY A 127 3.57 -13.41 4.70
N ALA A 128 4.53 -14.19 5.19
CA ALA A 128 4.61 -14.57 6.59
C ALA A 128 6.07 -14.50 7.03
N LYS A 129 6.28 -13.90 8.20
CA LYS A 129 7.58 -13.78 8.84
C LYS A 129 7.56 -14.54 10.14
N TRP A 130 8.61 -15.31 10.39
CA TRP A 130 8.83 -16.03 11.62
C TRP A 130 10.18 -15.65 12.22
N HIS A 131 10.13 -14.92 13.33
CA HIS A 131 11.28 -14.64 14.16
C HIS A 131 11.67 -15.91 14.93
N MET A 132 12.88 -16.41 14.68
CA MET A 132 13.36 -17.68 15.22
C MET A 132 14.25 -17.47 16.45
N ARG A 133 15.02 -16.38 16.48
CA ARG A 133 16.04 -16.18 17.52
C ARG A 133 16.40 -14.71 17.69
N ASP A 134 16.42 -14.27 18.93
CA ASP A 134 16.92 -12.94 19.30
C ASP A 134 18.43 -12.83 19.06
N GLY A 135 18.84 -11.62 18.69
CA GLY A 135 20.25 -11.24 18.67
C GLY A 135 20.75 -10.92 20.08
N ASP A 136 22.03 -11.20 20.32
CA ASP A 136 22.74 -10.82 21.53
C ASP A 136 24.12 -10.30 21.13
N GLU A 137 24.28 -8.98 21.18
CA GLU A 137 25.50 -8.30 20.77
C GLU A 137 26.68 -8.59 21.71
N GLU A 138 26.42 -8.82 23.00
CA GLU A 138 27.47 -9.09 24.00
C GLU A 138 28.14 -10.44 23.71
N HIS A 139 27.36 -11.43 23.29
CA HIS A 139 27.85 -12.77 22.95
C HIS A 139 28.08 -12.98 21.44
N GLY A 140 27.97 -11.92 20.62
CA GLY A 140 28.23 -11.97 19.17
C GLY A 140 27.22 -12.83 18.40
N MET A 141 26.01 -12.95 18.91
CA MET A 141 24.96 -13.83 18.43
C MET A 141 24.00 -13.04 17.51
N PRO A 142 23.91 -13.34 16.19
CA PRO A 142 23.03 -12.60 15.28
C PRO A 142 21.55 -12.97 15.45
N SER A 143 20.66 -12.01 15.29
CA SER A 143 19.22 -12.28 15.23
C SER A 143 18.86 -13.04 13.94
N ILE A 144 17.90 -13.97 14.03
CA ILE A 144 17.52 -14.85 12.92
C ILE A 144 16.00 -14.86 12.73
N GLY A 145 15.55 -14.66 11.50
CA GLY A 145 14.16 -14.83 11.09
C GLY A 145 14.04 -15.36 9.67
N TRP A 146 12.90 -15.99 9.38
CA TRP A 146 12.52 -16.44 8.04
C TRP A 146 11.41 -15.56 7.51
N LEU A 147 11.52 -15.15 6.24
CA LEU A 147 10.45 -14.47 5.53
C LEU A 147 10.07 -15.31 4.31
N LEU A 148 8.78 -15.60 4.19
CA LEU A 148 8.19 -16.25 3.03
C LEU A 148 7.17 -15.30 2.42
N HIS A 149 7.12 -15.24 1.10
CA HIS A 149 6.12 -14.48 0.37
C HIS A 149 5.65 -15.23 -0.88
N ALA A 150 4.44 -14.90 -1.32
CA ALA A 150 3.83 -15.43 -2.52
C ALA A 150 3.06 -14.33 -3.22
N ASP A 151 3.38 -14.11 -4.49
CA ASP A 151 2.68 -13.17 -5.34
C ASP A 151 1.38 -13.81 -5.85
N LEU A 152 0.28 -13.08 -5.71
CA LEU A 152 -1.02 -13.48 -6.21
C LEU A 152 -1.21 -12.90 -7.60
N ASP A 153 -0.99 -13.71 -8.64
CA ASP A 153 -1.29 -13.29 -9.99
C ASP A 153 -2.81 -13.19 -10.20
N GLU A 154 -3.39 -12.03 -9.90
CA GLU A 154 -4.77 -11.71 -10.25
C GLU A 154 -4.86 -11.47 -11.77
N HIS A 155 -4.85 -12.56 -12.55
CA HIS A 155 -5.04 -12.55 -13.99
C HIS A 155 -6.33 -11.79 -14.36
N GLY A 156 -6.21 -10.52 -14.75
CA GLY A 156 -7.23 -9.82 -15.52
C GLY A 156 -7.77 -8.49 -14.99
N LYS A 157 -7.26 -7.91 -13.89
CA LYS A 157 -7.82 -6.63 -13.39
C LYS A 157 -6.76 -5.63 -12.97
N SER A 158 -6.31 -4.79 -13.92
CA SER A 158 -6.60 -3.35 -13.88
C SER A 158 -5.64 -2.45 -14.67
N PHE A 159 -4.63 -2.99 -15.35
CA PHE A 159 -3.75 -2.14 -16.15
C PHE A 159 -4.42 -1.72 -17.46
N ARG A 160 -4.77 -0.43 -17.59
CA ARG A 160 -5.41 0.14 -18.77
C ARG A 160 -4.46 1.06 -19.51
N ALA A 161 -4.23 0.78 -20.79
CA ALA A 161 -3.58 1.71 -21.71
C ALA A 161 -4.56 2.84 -22.12
N ARG A 162 -4.04 4.04 -22.30
CA ARG A 162 -4.75 5.24 -22.76
C ARG A 162 -4.08 5.85 -23.98
#